data_AF-A0A924FJ89-F1
#
_entry.id   AF-A0A924FJ89-F1
#
_cell.length_a   1.000
_cell.length_b   1.000
_cell.length_c   1.000
_cell.angle_alpha   90.00
_cell.angle_beta   90.00
_cell.angle_gamma   90.00
#
_symmetry.space_group_name_H-M   'P 1'
#
loop_
_entity.id
_entity.type
_entity.pdbx_description
1 polymer ?
#
loop_
_entity_poly.entity_id
_entity_poly.type
_entity_poly.pdbx_seq_one_letter_code
_entity_poly.pdbx_strand_id
1 'polypeptide(L)'
;MGTNILEERMLEDSLAVFRNNEHETVTPAQGVMLIDGWLQALQGDPNLDPMRGHMIELRDELQATTPNSQRIKLLMNELASHAQKTAEAPTSEGTWTGGMESFSKLLRSFASNL
;
A
#
# COMPACT_ATOMS: atom_id res chain seq x y z
N MET A 1 -12.30 9.74 21.56
CA MET A 1 -11.99 8.31 21.33
C MET A 1 -13.00 7.80 20.31
N GLY A 2 -12.69 7.79 19.02
CA GLY A 2 -13.75 7.50 18.02
C GLY A 2 -13.34 7.44 16.56
N THR A 3 -12.12 7.03 16.21
CA THR A 3 -11.70 6.96 14.79
C THR A 3 -11.38 5.54 14.30
N ASN A 4 -11.17 4.58 15.18
CA ASN A 4 -10.57 3.29 14.81
C ASN A 4 -11.45 2.36 13.95
N ILE A 5 -12.78 2.39 14.11
CA ILE A 5 -13.67 1.35 13.55
C ILE A 5 -13.83 1.47 12.03
N LEU A 6 -13.75 2.68 11.47
CA LEU A 6 -13.89 2.88 10.02
C LEU A 6 -12.59 2.48 9.29
N GLU A 7 -11.46 2.83 9.89
CA GLU A 7 -10.12 2.54 9.39
C GLU A 7 -9.83 1.03 9.44
N GLU A 8 -10.17 0.37 10.57
CA GLU A 8 -10.10 -1.09 10.72
C GLU A 8 -10.94 -1.81 9.67
N ARG A 9 -12.15 -1.32 9.38
CA ARG A 9 -13.02 -1.93 8.36
C ARG A 9 -12.56 -1.72 6.93
N MET A 10 -11.96 -0.58 6.62
CA MET A 10 -11.39 -0.34 5.28
C MET A 10 -10.14 -1.21 5.05
N LEU A 11 -9.33 -1.42 6.10
CA LEU A 11 -8.24 -2.39 6.11
C LEU A 11 -8.73 -3.82 5.96
N GLU A 12 -9.76 -4.22 6.69
CA GLU A 12 -10.35 -5.55 6.56
C GLU A 12 -10.99 -5.79 5.19
N ASP A 13 -11.68 -4.78 4.63
CA ASP A 13 -12.33 -4.87 3.31
C ASP A 13 -11.29 -4.96 2.18
N SER A 14 -10.24 -4.12 2.24
CA SER A 14 -9.12 -4.22 1.30
C SER A 14 -8.38 -5.56 1.44
N LEU A 15 -8.08 -6.02 2.66
CA LEU A 15 -7.49 -7.32 2.93
C LEU A 15 -8.39 -8.51 2.53
N ALA A 16 -9.72 -8.35 2.56
CA ALA A 16 -10.67 -9.36 2.11
C ALA A 16 -10.68 -9.45 0.57
N VAL A 17 -10.65 -8.31 -0.13
CA VAL A 17 -10.45 -8.26 -1.58
C VAL A 17 -9.13 -8.94 -1.94
N PHE A 18 -8.07 -8.72 -1.17
CA PHE A 18 -6.77 -9.37 -1.38
C PHE A 18 -6.76 -10.88 -1.15
N ARG A 19 -7.34 -11.36 -0.04
CA ARG A 19 -7.40 -12.80 0.28
C ARG A 19 -8.13 -13.61 -0.77
N ASN A 20 -9.13 -13.00 -1.43
CA ASN A 20 -9.84 -13.63 -2.53
C ASN A 20 -9.03 -13.69 -3.83
N ASN A 21 -7.94 -12.92 -3.95
CA ASN A 21 -7.11 -12.79 -5.14
C ASN A 21 -5.69 -13.37 -4.96
N GLU A 22 -5.45 -14.26 -3.99
CA GLU A 22 -4.14 -14.90 -3.74
C GLU A 22 -3.61 -15.75 -4.92
N HIS A 23 -4.42 -16.03 -5.95
CA HIS A 23 -4.04 -16.87 -7.09
C HIS A 23 -4.10 -16.19 -8.46
N GLU A 24 -4.51 -14.93 -8.54
CA GLU A 24 -4.61 -14.23 -9.82
C GLU A 24 -3.48 -13.20 -9.95
N THR A 25 -2.73 -13.29 -11.05
CA THR A 25 -1.68 -12.34 -11.42
C THR A 25 -2.26 -10.92 -11.39
N VAL A 26 -1.92 -10.15 -10.37
CA VAL A 26 -2.51 -8.84 -10.19
C VAL A 26 -2.07 -7.91 -11.31
N THR A 27 -3.05 -7.37 -12.01
CA THR A 27 -2.83 -6.49 -13.16
C THR A 27 -2.41 -5.09 -12.71
N PRO A 28 -1.70 -4.31 -13.55
CA PRO A 28 -1.36 -2.92 -13.22
C PRO A 28 -2.57 -2.07 -12.84
N ALA A 29 -3.75 -2.33 -13.44
CA ALA A 29 -5.00 -1.66 -13.07
C ALA A 29 -5.47 -1.99 -11.64
N GLN A 30 -5.31 -3.24 -11.20
CA GLN A 30 -5.59 -3.63 -9.81
C GLN A 30 -4.55 -3.03 -8.85
N GLY A 31 -3.29 -2.94 -9.25
CA GLY A 31 -2.26 -2.23 -8.50
C GLY A 31 -2.61 -0.76 -8.25
N VAL A 32 -3.13 -0.06 -9.27
CA VAL A 32 -3.61 1.32 -9.16
C VAL A 32 -4.78 1.45 -8.19
N MET A 33 -5.81 0.59 -8.30
CA MET A 33 -6.95 0.62 -7.38
C MET A 33 -6.54 0.44 -5.92
N LEU A 34 -5.53 -0.38 -5.68
CA LEU A 34 -5.00 -0.61 -4.34
C LEU A 34 -4.25 0.58 -3.79
N ILE A 35 -3.37 1.16 -4.60
CA ILE A 35 -2.67 2.38 -4.21
C ILE A 35 -3.66 3.50 -3.90
N ASP A 36 -4.74 3.61 -4.68
CA ASP A 36 -5.77 4.62 -4.44
C ASP A 36 -6.52 4.39 -3.12
N GLY A 37 -6.90 3.14 -2.81
CA GLY A 37 -7.49 2.77 -1.52
C GLY A 37 -6.58 3.08 -0.33
N TRP A 38 -5.27 2.84 -0.47
CA TRP A 38 -4.29 3.22 0.54
C TRP A 38 -4.11 4.72 0.66
N LEU A 39 -4.06 5.47 -0.45
CA LEU A 39 -3.99 6.93 -0.42
C LEU A 39 -5.21 7.55 0.30
N GLN A 40 -6.40 6.98 0.13
CA GLN A 40 -7.60 7.38 0.86
C GLN A 40 -7.51 7.07 2.35
N ALA A 41 -7.07 5.85 2.70
CA ALA A 41 -6.90 5.43 4.09
C ALA A 41 -5.89 6.32 4.83
N LEU A 42 -4.78 6.68 4.16
CA LEU A 42 -3.68 7.46 4.74
C LEU A 42 -3.94 8.98 4.73
N GLN A 43 -5.06 9.44 4.18
CA GLN A 43 -5.36 10.88 4.08
C GLN A 43 -5.51 11.55 5.44
N GLY A 44 -5.83 10.78 6.49
CA GLY A 44 -6.02 11.27 7.86
C GLY A 44 -4.75 11.40 8.70
N ASP A 45 -3.61 10.84 8.27
CA ASP A 45 -2.40 10.78 9.10
C ASP A 45 -1.21 11.56 8.49
N PRO A 46 -0.81 12.69 9.10
CA PRO A 46 0.29 13.51 8.60
C PRO A 46 1.67 12.87 8.76
N ASN A 47 1.83 11.83 9.61
CA ASN A 47 3.09 11.10 9.71
C ASN A 47 3.36 10.23 8.48
N LEU A 48 2.31 9.97 7.68
CA LEU A 48 2.34 9.10 6.51
C LEU A 48 2.40 9.88 5.19
N ASP A 49 2.51 11.21 5.26
CA ASP A 49 2.68 12.10 4.11
C ASP A 49 3.85 11.73 3.18
N PRO A 50 5.06 11.39 3.69
CA PRO A 50 6.15 10.95 2.81
C PRO A 50 5.89 9.57 2.18
N MET A 51 5.04 8.74 2.77
CA MET A 51 4.62 7.46 2.19
C MET A 51 3.57 7.69 1.10
N ARG A 52 2.65 8.63 1.29
CA ARG A 52 1.69 9.07 0.26
C ARG A 52 2.39 9.62 -0.99
N GLY A 53 3.48 10.38 -0.84
CA GLY A 53 4.27 10.86 -1.99
C GLY A 53 4.73 9.72 -2.90
N HIS A 54 5.35 8.69 -2.32
CA HIS A 54 5.81 7.52 -3.06
C HIS A 54 4.67 6.70 -3.68
N MET A 55 3.50 6.63 -3.01
CA MET A 55 2.31 5.99 -3.57
C MET A 55 1.76 6.74 -4.79
N ILE A 56 1.73 8.07 -4.74
CA ILE A 56 1.31 8.88 -5.88
C ILE A 56 2.26 8.66 -7.07
N GLU A 57 3.57 8.63 -6.84
CA GLU A 57 4.56 8.32 -7.89
C GLU A 57 4.35 6.91 -8.47
N LEU A 58 4.11 5.90 -7.62
CA LEU A 58 3.85 4.54 -8.09
C LEU A 58 2.58 4.46 -8.94
N ARG A 59 1.52 5.17 -8.53
CA ARG A 59 0.27 5.26 -9.30
C ARG A 59 0.50 5.91 -10.66
N ASP A 60 1.22 7.03 -10.70
CA ASP A 60 1.52 7.75 -11.94
C ASP A 60 2.31 6.88 -12.91
N GLU A 61 3.34 6.18 -12.42
CA GLU A 61 4.16 5.26 -13.20
C GLU A 61 3.36 4.06 -13.74
N LEU A 62 2.41 3.52 -12.96
CA LEU A 62 1.50 2.46 -13.39
C LEU A 62 0.47 2.93 -14.43
N GLN A 63 0.09 4.20 -14.39
CA GLN A 63 -0.84 4.82 -15.33
C GLN A 63 -0.14 5.43 -16.56
N ALA A 64 1.19 5.51 -16.55
CA ALA A 64 1.97 6.05 -17.65
C ALA A 64 1.72 5.27 -18.95
N THR A 65 1.75 5.99 -20.08
CA THR A 65 1.59 5.40 -21.43
C THR A 65 2.64 4.31 -21.71
N THR A 66 3.82 4.42 -21.09
CA THR A 66 4.91 3.44 -21.15
C THR A 66 5.39 3.13 -19.73
N PRO A 67 4.73 2.21 -19.02
CA PRO A 67 5.08 1.89 -17.63
C PRO A 67 6.46 1.24 -17.59
N ASN A 68 7.38 1.78 -16.77
CA ASN A 68 8.69 1.19 -16.61
C ASN A 68 8.66 0.17 -15.46
N SER A 69 8.60 -1.12 -15.80
CA SER A 69 8.58 -2.22 -14.83
C SER A 69 9.72 -2.17 -13.81
N GLN A 70 10.93 -1.72 -14.19
CA GLN A 70 12.04 -1.55 -13.24
C GLN A 70 11.79 -0.40 -12.26
N ARG A 71 11.22 0.71 -12.74
CA ARG A 71 10.86 1.87 -11.90
C ARG A 71 9.74 1.50 -10.93
N ILE A 72 8.71 0.80 -11.42
CA ILE A 72 7.60 0.29 -10.62
C ILE A 72 8.10 -0.66 -9.53
N LYS A 73 8.96 -1.64 -9.87
CA LYS A 73 9.56 -2.55 -8.87
C LYS A 73 10.36 -1.81 -7.80
N LEU A 74 11.09 -0.76 -8.19
CA LEU A 74 11.88 0.04 -7.25
C LEU A 74 10.96 0.83 -6.31
N LEU A 75 9.95 1.52 -6.85
CA LEU A 75 8.96 2.25 -6.06
C LEU A 75 8.18 1.33 -5.12
N MET A 76 7.79 0.12 -5.57
CA MET A 76 7.14 -0.89 -4.72
C MET A 76 8.04 -1.37 -3.59
N ASN A 77 9.33 -1.61 -3.83
CA ASN A 77 10.27 -2.03 -2.78
C ASN A 77 10.56 -0.92 -1.77
N GLU A 78 10.69 0.33 -2.24
CA GLU A 78 10.85 1.50 -1.37
C GLU A 78 9.61 1.68 -0.48
N LEU A 79 8.41 1.62 -1.06
CA LEU A 79 7.15 1.68 -0.32
C LEU A 79 7.01 0.53 0.66
N ALA A 80 7.38 -0.70 0.28
CA ALA A 80 7.34 -1.85 1.18
C ALA A 80 8.27 -1.64 2.38
N SER A 81 9.48 -1.14 2.13
CA SER A 81 10.47 -0.88 3.17
C SER A 81 10.03 0.27 4.08
N HIS A 82 9.39 1.31 3.53
CA HIS A 82 8.84 2.41 4.30
C HIS A 82 7.65 1.96 5.15
N ALA A 83 6.70 1.21 4.57
CA ALA A 83 5.58 0.61 5.29
C ALA A 83 6.06 -0.26 6.46
N GLN A 84 7.08 -1.09 6.23
CA GLN A 84 7.67 -1.94 7.26
C GLN A 84 8.31 -1.09 8.37
N LYS A 85 9.11 -0.06 8.04
CA LYS A 85 9.67 0.87 9.04
C LYS A 85 8.60 1.61 9.82
N THR A 86 7.51 2.00 9.18
CA THR A 86 6.37 2.63 9.83
C THR A 86 5.68 1.65 10.77
N ALA A 87 5.49 0.38 10.38
CA ALA A 87 4.94 -0.64 11.26
C ALA A 87 5.86 -0.88 12.49
N GLU A 88 7.17 -0.89 12.28
CA GLU A 88 8.16 -1.10 13.35
C GLU A 88 8.44 0.17 14.19
N ALA A 89 7.92 1.33 13.80
CA ALA A 89 8.17 2.58 14.51
C ALA A 89 7.49 2.58 15.89
N PRO A 90 8.19 3.02 16.96
CA PRO A 90 7.65 3.04 18.31
C PRO A 90 6.48 4.02 18.49
N THR A 91 6.28 4.94 17.55
CA THR A 91 5.14 5.88 17.50
C THR A 91 3.89 5.29 16.84
N SER A 92 3.99 4.10 16.25
CA SER A 92 2.89 3.41 15.59
C SER A 92 2.10 2.59 16.59
N GLU A 93 1.40 3.27 17.49
CA GLU A 93 0.45 2.60 18.39
C GLU A 93 -0.79 2.16 17.60
N GLY A 94 -0.83 0.86 17.28
CA GLY A 94 -2.01 0.03 17.08
C GLY A 94 -2.78 0.15 15.77
N THR A 95 -2.97 1.36 15.26
CA THR A 95 -3.95 1.61 14.18
C THR A 95 -3.45 1.13 12.81
N TRP A 96 -2.16 1.35 12.52
CA TRP A 96 -1.60 1.11 11.18
C TRP A 96 -0.61 -0.06 11.11
N THR A 97 -0.15 -0.57 12.25
CA THR A 97 0.95 -1.55 12.32
C THR A 97 0.64 -2.83 11.55
N GLY A 98 -0.52 -3.45 11.78
CA GLY A 98 -0.94 -4.66 11.06
C GLY A 98 -1.23 -4.42 9.58
N GLY A 99 -1.80 -3.26 9.25
CA GLY A 99 -2.07 -2.86 7.87
C GLY A 99 -0.80 -2.63 7.07
N MET A 100 0.14 -1.86 7.63
CA MET A 100 1.42 -1.53 7.02
C MET A 100 2.31 -2.75 6.82
N GLU A 101 2.33 -3.68 7.79
CA GLU A 101 3.02 -4.94 7.62
C GLU A 101 2.44 -5.74 6.45
N SER A 102 1.11 -5.88 6.39
CA SER A 102 0.42 -6.59 5.31
C SER A 102 0.67 -5.93 3.94
N PHE A 103 0.61 -4.60 3.89
CA PHE A 103 0.90 -3.81 2.70
C PHE A 103 2.35 -3.97 2.23
N SER A 104 3.31 -4.01 3.15
CA SER A 104 4.72 -4.22 2.82
C SER A 104 4.97 -5.58 2.17
N LYS A 105 4.35 -6.64 2.70
CA LYS A 105 4.43 -8.01 2.17
C LYS A 105 3.82 -8.08 0.78
N LEU A 106 2.68 -7.42 0.60
CA LEU A 106 1.97 -7.36 -0.66
C LEU A 106 2.78 -6.66 -1.76
N LEU A 107 3.31 -5.47 -1.48
CA LEU A 107 4.14 -4.73 -2.43
C LEU A 107 5.39 -5.52 -2.85
N ARG A 108 6.01 -6.25 -1.91
CA ARG A 108 7.11 -7.18 -2.22
C ARG A 108 6.67 -8.33 -3.11
N SER A 109 5.50 -8.91 -2.84
CA SER A 109 4.93 -9.97 -3.68
C SER A 109 4.68 -9.46 -5.11
N PHE A 110 4.14 -8.25 -5.29
CA PHE A 110 3.97 -7.66 -6.61
C PHE A 110 5.28 -7.38 -7.32
N ALA A 111 6.23 -6.74 -6.64
CA ALA A 111 7.54 -6.46 -7.22
C ALA A 111 8.26 -7.75 -7.67
N SER A 112 7.97 -8.88 -7.03
CA SER A 112 8.53 -10.20 -7.38
C SER A 112 7.83 -10.88 -8.55
N ASN A 113 6.56 -10.54 -8.82
CA ASN A 113 5.74 -11.12 -9.91
C ASN A 113 5.73 -10.28 -11.20
N LEU A 114 6.26 -9.05 -11.15
CA LEU A 114 6.44 -8.13 -12.30
C LEU A 114 7.66 -8.50 -13.15
#